data_AF-T1CBQ5-F1
#
_entry.id   AF-T1CBQ5-F1
#
_cell.length_a   1.000
_cell.length_b   1.000
_cell.length_c   1.000
_cell.angle_alpha   90.00
_cell.angle_beta   90.00
_cell.angle_gamma   90.00
#
_symmetry.space_group_name_H-M   'P 1'
#
loop_
_entity.id
_entity.type
_entity.pdbx_description
1 polymer ?
#
loop_
_entity_poly.entity_id
_entity_poly.type
_entity_poly.pdbx_seq_one_letter_code
_entity_poly.pdbx_strand_id
1 'polypeptide(L)'
;TTPFSDVPAGAWYTPYVVAALRAGLVQGVSANTFAPGAPLTREELAVMLARALHLTHTVSLTFTDRGTIGAWALPSVQEVVAAGYMQGFADGRFEPAATATRAQVATVLAKVLTADTVLPAQ
;
A
#
# COMPACT_ATOMS: atom_id res chain seq x y z
N THR A 1 -20.50 0.81 7.26
CA THR A 1 -20.26 -0.46 7.96
C THR A 1 -19.27 -1.26 7.14
N THR A 2 -18.52 -2.16 7.75
CA THR A 2 -17.63 -3.11 7.06
C THR A 2 -18.31 -4.48 6.98
N PRO A 3 -17.95 -5.35 6.03
CA PRO A 3 -18.35 -6.76 6.04
C PRO A 3 -17.48 -7.60 6.99
N PHE A 4 -16.50 -6.99 7.67
CA PHE A 4 -15.47 -7.68 8.43
C PHE A 4 -15.90 -7.94 9.88
N SER A 5 -15.85 -9.20 10.31
CA SER A 5 -16.25 -9.61 11.67
C SER A 5 -15.25 -9.16 12.74
N ASP A 6 -14.00 -8.92 12.34
CA ASP A 6 -12.88 -8.48 13.20
C ASP A 6 -12.70 -6.95 13.21
N VAL A 7 -13.68 -6.19 12.71
CA VAL A 7 -13.71 -4.72 12.77
C VAL A 7 -14.98 -4.28 13.51
N PRO A 8 -14.98 -4.29 14.87
CA PRO A 8 -16.17 -3.98 15.66
C PRO A 8 -16.51 -2.48 15.62
N ALA A 9 -17.80 -2.14 15.62
CA ALA A 9 -18.29 -0.76 15.44
C ALA A 9 -17.72 0.27 16.43
N GLY A 10 -17.27 -0.16 17.62
CA GLY A 10 -16.71 0.70 18.67
C GLY A 10 -15.18 0.76 18.73
N ALA A 11 -14.45 0.02 17.89
CA ALA A 11 -12.99 0.13 17.89
C ALA A 11 -12.52 1.47 17.32
N TRP A 12 -11.47 2.03 17.91
CA TRP A 12 -10.93 3.33 17.53
C TRP A 12 -10.52 3.41 16.05
N TYR A 13 -10.11 2.28 15.45
CA TYR A 13 -9.67 2.20 14.05
C TYR A 13 -10.82 2.03 13.05
N THR A 14 -12.00 1.63 13.51
CA THR A 14 -13.16 1.33 12.66
C THR A 14 -13.57 2.46 11.71
N PRO A 15 -13.70 3.72 12.14
CA PRO A 15 -14.04 4.80 11.21
C PRO A 15 -13.01 4.94 10.07
N TYR A 16 -11.73 4.71 10.35
CA TYR A 16 -10.67 4.81 9.34
C TYR A 16 -10.67 3.61 8.39
N VAL A 17 -10.89 2.39 8.89
CA VAL A 17 -11.04 1.20 8.03
C VAL A 17 -12.23 1.36 7.10
N VAL A 18 -13.37 1.86 7.60
CA VAL A 18 -14.56 2.14 6.77
C VAL A 18 -14.26 3.17 5.69
N ALA A 19 -13.58 4.27 6.05
CA ALA A 19 -13.22 5.32 5.10
C ALA A 19 -12.28 4.79 4.00
N ALA A 20 -11.22 4.08 4.39
CA ALA A 20 -10.26 3.50 3.46
C ALA A 20 -10.89 2.45 2.53
N LEU A 21 -11.82 1.63 3.05
CA LEU A 21 -12.56 0.65 2.25
C LEU A 21 -13.47 1.35 1.22
N ARG A 22 -14.19 2.39 1.63
CA ARG A 22 -15.06 3.18 0.73
C ARG A 22 -14.28 3.91 -0.35
N ALA A 23 -13.09 4.40 -0.01
CA ALA A 23 -12.17 5.01 -0.96
C ALA A 23 -11.44 3.98 -1.86
N GLY A 24 -11.69 2.68 -1.66
CA GLY A 24 -11.05 1.61 -2.43
C GLY A 24 -9.56 1.41 -2.13
N LEU A 25 -9.04 2.04 -1.07
CA LEU A 25 -7.61 2.02 -0.72
C LEU A 25 -7.18 0.67 -0.14
N VAL A 26 -8.06 0.06 0.66
CA VAL A 26 -7.83 -1.21 1.33
C VAL A 26 -8.91 -2.23 0.97
N GLN A 27 -8.56 -3.50 1.10
CA GLN A 27 -9.48 -4.63 1.02
C GLN A 27 -9.22 -5.53 2.24
N GLY A 28 -10.14 -6.45 2.53
CA GLY A 28 -9.91 -7.47 3.53
C GLY A 28 -8.95 -8.55 3.01
N VAL A 29 -8.27 -9.24 3.92
CA VAL A 29 -7.52 -10.46 3.61
C VAL A 29 -8.44 -11.61 3.20
N SER A 30 -9.72 -11.50 3.52
CA SER A 30 -10.81 -12.34 3.03
C SER A 30 -12.09 -11.52 2.85
N ALA A 31 -13.17 -12.16 2.40
CA ALA A 31 -14.48 -11.51 2.27
C ALA A 31 -15.05 -10.98 3.61
N ASN A 32 -14.64 -11.56 4.74
CA ASN A 32 -15.20 -11.26 6.07
C ASN A 32 -14.14 -10.96 7.13
N THR A 33 -12.86 -10.82 6.76
CA THR A 33 -11.75 -10.55 7.69
C THR A 33 -10.85 -9.45 7.15
N PHE A 34 -10.55 -8.46 7.99
CA PHE A 34 -9.62 -7.37 7.66
C PHE A 34 -8.20 -7.60 8.20
N ALA A 35 -8.08 -8.25 9.36
CA ALA A 35 -6.87 -8.46 10.13
C ALA A 35 -6.19 -7.16 10.62
N PRO A 36 -6.87 -6.29 11.39
CA PRO A 36 -6.34 -4.97 11.79
C PRO A 36 -5.07 -5.01 12.65
N GLY A 37 -4.78 -6.15 13.29
CA GLY A 37 -3.56 -6.36 14.08
C GLY A 37 -2.42 -7.03 13.31
N ALA A 38 -2.65 -7.43 12.06
CA ALA A 38 -1.61 -8.05 11.25
C ALA A 38 -0.55 -7.02 10.82
N PRO A 39 0.73 -7.40 10.76
CA PRO A 39 1.74 -6.56 10.13
C PRO A 39 1.42 -6.35 8.65
N LEU A 40 1.53 -5.11 8.18
CA LEU A 40 1.41 -4.77 6.76
C LEU A 40 2.69 -5.17 6.03
N THR A 41 2.57 -5.89 4.91
CA THR A 41 3.71 -6.24 4.06
C THR A 41 4.07 -5.10 3.09
N ARG A 42 5.27 -5.15 2.49
CA ARG A 42 5.71 -4.15 1.51
C ARG A 42 4.90 -4.19 0.22
N GLU A 43 4.48 -5.36 -0.25
CA GLU A 43 3.65 -5.45 -1.46
C GLU A 43 2.20 -4.97 -1.23
N GLU A 44 1.62 -5.20 -0.04
CA GLU A 44 0.34 -4.60 0.33
C GLU A 44 0.43 -3.08 0.42
N LEU A 45 1.51 -2.55 1.01
CA LEU A 45 1.77 -1.11 1.02
C LEU A 45 1.86 -0.56 -0.40
N ALA A 46 2.56 -1.24 -1.32
CA ALA A 46 2.64 -0.80 -2.72
C ALA A 46 1.25 -0.68 -3.37
N VAL A 47 0.38 -1.67 -3.15
CA VAL A 47 -1.00 -1.65 -3.65
C VAL A 47 -1.81 -0.49 -3.06
N MET A 48 -1.71 -0.26 -1.75
CA MET A 48 -2.40 0.85 -1.10
C MET A 48 -2.00 2.20 -1.71
N LEU A 49 -0.71 2.38 -2.02
CA LEU A 49 -0.19 3.63 -2.58
C LEU A 49 -0.56 3.84 -4.03
N ALA A 50 -0.40 2.82 -4.86
CA ALA A 50 -0.83 2.87 -6.24
C ALA A 50 -2.29 3.29 -6.36
N ARG A 51 -3.17 2.72 -5.51
CA ARG A 51 -4.59 3.08 -5.46
C ARG A 51 -4.82 4.49 -4.94
N ALA A 52 -4.17 4.88 -3.84
CA ALA A 52 -4.33 6.21 -3.24
C ALA A 52 -3.93 7.34 -4.17
N LEU A 53 -2.92 7.11 -5.01
CA LEU A 53 -2.34 8.10 -5.90
C LEU A 53 -2.78 7.96 -7.35
N HIS A 54 -3.67 7.00 -7.63
CA HIS A 54 -4.12 6.66 -8.98
C HIS A 54 -2.96 6.50 -9.98
N LEU A 55 -1.89 5.83 -9.55
CA LEU A 55 -0.73 5.60 -10.41
C LEU A 55 -1.12 4.65 -11.54
N THR A 56 -0.59 4.92 -12.74
CA THR A 56 -0.87 4.15 -13.95
C THR A 56 0.37 3.83 -14.76
N HIS A 57 1.48 4.52 -14.50
CA HIS A 57 2.72 4.32 -15.24
C HIS A 57 3.56 3.22 -14.58
N THR A 58 3.81 2.14 -15.32
CA THR A 58 4.59 0.99 -14.87
C THR A 58 6.01 0.98 -15.46
N VAL A 59 6.97 0.45 -14.72
CA VAL A 59 8.31 0.11 -15.23
C VAL A 59 8.59 -1.39 -15.14
N SER A 60 9.56 -1.88 -15.91
CA SER A 60 10.09 -3.23 -15.72
C SER A 60 10.96 -3.29 -14.46
N LEU A 61 10.59 -4.17 -13.53
CA LEU A 61 11.38 -4.42 -12.32
C LEU A 61 12.58 -5.31 -12.62
N THR A 62 13.73 -4.97 -12.05
CA THR A 62 14.99 -5.72 -12.14
C THR A 62 15.37 -6.39 -10.81
N PHE A 63 14.43 -6.51 -9.87
CA PHE A 63 14.69 -7.12 -8.57
C PHE A 63 14.97 -8.62 -8.67
N THR A 64 15.92 -9.11 -7.89
CA THR A 64 16.34 -10.52 -7.89
C THR A 64 15.25 -11.44 -7.33
N ASP A 65 14.40 -10.94 -6.44
CA ASP A 65 13.26 -11.62 -5.84
C ASP A 65 11.92 -11.26 -6.50
N ARG A 66 11.93 -10.65 -7.69
CA ARG A 66 10.71 -10.26 -8.42
C ARG A 66 9.67 -11.38 -8.52
N GLY A 67 10.11 -12.62 -8.69
CA GLY A 67 9.23 -13.80 -8.79
C GLY A 67 8.47 -14.13 -7.50
N THR A 68 8.82 -13.52 -6.37
CA THR A 68 8.12 -13.68 -5.09
C THR A 68 7.06 -12.61 -4.86
N ILE A 69 6.97 -11.59 -5.71
CA ILE A 69 5.92 -10.58 -5.68
C ILE A 69 4.61 -11.23 -6.14
N GLY A 70 3.55 -11.10 -5.34
CA GLY A 70 2.23 -11.59 -5.70
C GLY A 70 1.76 -11.02 -7.05
N ALA A 71 1.18 -11.85 -7.91
CA ALA A 71 0.68 -11.41 -9.22
C ALA A 71 -0.34 -10.26 -9.11
N TRP A 72 -1.11 -10.23 -8.00
CA TRP A 72 -2.06 -9.17 -7.67
C TRP A 72 -1.40 -7.84 -7.28
N ALA A 73 -0.17 -7.88 -6.77
CA ALA A 73 0.58 -6.70 -6.33
C ALA A 73 1.58 -6.20 -7.38
N LEU A 74 2.01 -7.07 -8.29
CA LEU A 74 3.07 -6.77 -9.26
C LEU A 74 2.85 -5.46 -10.04
N PRO A 75 1.66 -5.16 -10.61
CA PRO A 75 1.43 -3.88 -11.28
C PRO A 75 1.65 -2.68 -10.35
N SER A 76 1.14 -2.76 -9.12
CA SER A 76 1.32 -1.70 -8.13
C SER A 76 2.76 -1.54 -7.68
N VAL A 77 3.53 -2.63 -7.56
CA VAL A 77 4.98 -2.53 -7.29
C VAL A 77 5.69 -1.82 -8.45
N GLN A 78 5.32 -2.11 -9.69
CA GLN A 78 5.86 -1.41 -10.87
C GLN A 78 5.54 0.08 -10.84
N GLU A 79 4.31 0.44 -10.47
CA GLU A 79 3.84 1.83 -10.39
C GLU A 79 4.56 2.63 -9.31
N VAL A 80 4.63 2.11 -8.07
CA VAL A 80 5.25 2.85 -6.96
C VAL A 80 6.77 2.97 -7.12
N VAL A 81 7.41 2.03 -7.81
CA VAL A 81 8.83 2.11 -8.17
C VAL A 81 9.05 3.13 -9.27
N ALA A 82 8.19 3.13 -10.31
CA ALA A 82 8.25 4.13 -11.38
C ALA A 82 8.11 5.55 -10.84
N ALA A 83 7.20 5.76 -9.90
CA ALA A 83 6.93 7.04 -9.28
C ALA A 83 7.89 7.41 -8.14
N GLY A 84 8.84 6.52 -7.77
CA GLY A 84 9.85 6.80 -6.74
C GLY A 84 9.33 6.81 -5.30
N TYR A 85 8.11 6.30 -5.06
CA TYR A 85 7.54 6.17 -3.72
C TYR A 85 8.17 5.01 -2.95
N MET A 86 8.47 3.90 -3.63
CA MET A 86 9.18 2.75 -3.06
C MET A 86 10.39 2.36 -3.91
N GLN A 87 11.39 1.78 -3.27
CA GLN A 87 12.62 1.31 -3.91
C GLN A 87 13.01 -0.05 -3.31
N GLY A 88 13.83 -0.79 -4.04
CA GLY A 88 14.48 -2.00 -3.53
C GLY A 88 15.62 -1.69 -2.57
N PHE A 89 16.17 -2.74 -1.97
CA PHE A 89 17.32 -2.67 -1.09
C PHE A 89 18.63 -2.75 -1.89
N ALA A 90 19.74 -2.42 -1.21
CA ALA A 90 21.07 -2.40 -1.82
C ALA A 90 21.54 -3.78 -2.35
N ASP A 91 20.94 -4.87 -1.85
CA ASP A 91 21.18 -6.24 -2.29
C ASP A 91 20.38 -6.63 -3.56
N GLY A 92 19.63 -5.69 -4.14
CA GLY A 92 18.86 -5.89 -5.36
C GLY A 92 17.49 -6.56 -5.14
N ARG A 93 17.05 -6.76 -3.89
CA ARG A 93 15.72 -7.31 -3.57
C ARG A 93 14.68 -6.23 -3.31
N PHE A 94 13.41 -6.56 -3.52
CA PHE A 94 12.28 -5.73 -3.08
C PHE A 94 11.75 -6.12 -1.71
N GLU A 95 11.86 -7.41 -1.35
CA GLU A 95 11.30 -8.07 -0.18
C GLU A 95 9.77 -7.87 -0.03
N PRO A 96 8.94 -8.42 -0.94
CA PRO A 96 7.51 -8.16 -0.95
C PRO A 96 6.79 -8.53 0.35
N ALA A 97 7.13 -9.68 0.94
CA ALA A 97 6.52 -10.20 2.16
C ALA A 97 7.12 -9.61 3.46
N ALA A 98 8.17 -8.79 3.39
CA ALA A 98 8.73 -8.19 4.59
C ALA A 98 7.77 -7.15 5.17
N THR A 99 7.73 -7.07 6.50
CA THR A 99 6.91 -6.09 7.22
C THR A 99 7.33 -4.68 6.87
N ALA A 100 6.39 -3.87 6.38
CA ALA A 100 6.56 -2.44 6.18
C ALA A 100 6.73 -1.76 7.54
N THR A 101 7.85 -1.04 7.72
CA THR A 101 8.11 -0.33 8.98
C THR A 101 7.27 0.93 9.08
N ARG A 102 6.97 1.37 10.31
CA ARG A 102 6.29 2.66 10.54
C ARG A 102 7.01 3.83 9.86
N ALA A 103 8.35 3.79 9.81
CA ALA A 103 9.14 4.80 9.13
C ALA A 103 8.94 4.78 7.61
N GLN A 104 8.83 3.60 6.99
CA GLN A 104 8.52 3.47 5.57
C GLN A 104 7.11 4.01 5.27
N VAL A 105 6.11 3.63 6.06
CA VAL A 105 4.75 4.14 5.91
C VAL A 105 4.70 5.67 6.08
N ALA A 106 5.38 6.21 7.11
CA ALA A 106 5.43 7.65 7.35
C ALA A 106 6.17 8.43 6.25
N THR A 107 7.29 7.89 5.75
CA THR A 107 8.06 8.52 4.65
C THR A 107 7.20 8.63 3.40
N VAL A 108 6.47 7.57 3.08
CA VAL A 108 5.58 7.55 1.95
C VAL A 108 4.41 8.51 2.16
N LEU A 109 3.74 8.47 3.31
CA LEU A 109 2.63 9.38 3.60
C LEU A 109 3.08 10.85 3.54
N ALA A 110 4.27 11.16 4.04
CA ALA A 110 4.86 12.49 3.92
C ALA A 110 5.06 12.87 2.44
N LYS A 111 5.64 11.99 1.61
CA LYS A 111 5.79 12.23 0.17
C LYS A 111 4.45 12.48 -0.53
N VAL A 112 3.40 11.73 -0.18
CA VAL A 112 2.04 11.92 -0.73
C VAL A 112 1.50 13.29 -0.36
N LEU A 113 1.51 13.64 0.93
CA LEU A 113 0.98 14.92 1.41
C LEU A 113 1.78 16.12 0.88
N THR A 114 3.08 15.98 0.64
CA THR A 114 3.89 17.05 0.04
C THR A 114 3.81 17.10 -1.49
N ALA A 115 3.53 15.99 -2.17
CA ALA A 115 3.31 16.00 -3.61
C ALA A 115 2.00 16.73 -3.96
N ASP A 116 0.98 16.59 -3.09
CA ASP A 116 -0.31 17.26 -3.23
C ASP A 116 -0.22 18.78 -2.98
N THR A 117 0.75 19.25 -2.20
CA THR A 117 0.97 20.70 -1.98
C THR A 117 1.85 21.37 -3.06
N VAL A 118 2.40 20.60 -4.00
CA VAL A 118 3.24 21.12 -5.11
C VAL A 118 2.48 21.15 -6.44
N LEU A 119 1.27 20.59 -6.52
CA LEU A 119 0.39 20.80 -7.68
C LEU A 119 -0.41 22.09 -7.47
N PRO A 120 -0.26 23.12 -8.34
CA PRO A 120 -1.16 24.26 -8.30
C PRO A 120 -2.57 23.76 -8.55
N ALA A 121 -3.52 24.33 -7.80
CA ALA A 121 -4.96 24.12 -7.96
C ALA A 121 -5.31 24.04 -9.46
N GLN A 122 -5.95 22.94 -9.87
CA GLN A 122 -6.65 22.88 -11.14
C GLN A 122 -7.85 23.82 -11.09
#